data_AF-A0A2K1QF92-F1
#
_entry.id   AF-A0A2K1QF92-F1
#
_cell.length_a   1.000
_cell.length_b   1.000
_cell.length_c   1.000
_cell.angle_alpha   90.00
_cell.angle_beta   90.00
_cell.angle_gamma   90.00
#
_symmetry.space_group_name_H-M   'P 1'
#
loop_
_entity.id
_entity.type
_entity.pdbx_description
1 polymer ?
#
loop_
_entity_poly.entity_id
_entity_poly.type
_entity_poly.pdbx_seq_one_letter_code
_entity_poly.pdbx_strand_id
1 'polypeptide(L)'
;MLRMMVFTLPFLLAACSSGPQGVECPGKVASIYGQESAVTHATVFDLVSSFSVATEDAKVESGPLHSADRTRYIPAAVTKEGYLAQRLSAKQFRLIDPRQDQMITWTCGN
;
A
#
# COMPACT_ATOMS: atom_id res chain seq x y z
N MET A 1 28.97 -20.99 35.83
CA MET A 1 28.66 -21.00 34.38
C MET A 1 27.27 -20.41 34.09
N LEU A 2 26.82 -19.39 34.83
CA LEU A 2 25.48 -18.77 34.73
C LEU A 2 25.54 -17.32 34.19
N ARG A 3 26.66 -16.92 33.57
CA ARG A 3 26.87 -15.55 33.04
C ARG A 3 26.80 -15.47 31.51
N MET A 4 26.91 -16.60 30.83
CA MET A 4 26.93 -16.67 29.36
C MET A 4 25.54 -16.87 28.73
N MET A 5 24.49 -17.00 29.56
CA MET A 5 23.11 -17.19 29.10
C MET A 5 22.33 -15.86 29.00
N VAL A 6 22.86 -14.77 29.57
CA VAL A 6 22.16 -13.47 29.61
C VAL A 6 22.31 -12.69 28.30
N PHE A 7 23.32 -13.01 27.48
CA PHE A 7 23.60 -12.28 26.23
C PHE A 7 22.90 -12.84 24.98
N THR A 8 22.25 -14.01 25.05
CA THR A 8 21.52 -14.59 23.90
C THR A 8 20.06 -14.17 23.81
N LEU A 9 19.49 -13.65 24.91
CA LEU A 9 18.09 -13.22 24.97
C LEU A 9 17.73 -12.02 24.06
N PRO A 10 18.57 -10.98 23.85
CA PRO A 10 18.21 -9.88 22.97
C PRO A 10 18.24 -10.25 21.48
N PHE A 11 18.97 -11.29 21.07
CA PHE A 11 19.03 -11.74 19.67
C PHE A 11 17.75 -12.49 19.24
N LEU A 12 17.08 -13.16 20.18
CA LEU A 12 15.82 -13.88 19.90
C LEU A 12 14.63 -12.93 19.71
N LEU A 13 14.67 -11.72 20.27
CA LEU A 13 13.59 -10.73 20.15
C LEU A 13 13.61 -9.95 18.82
N ALA A 14 14.73 -9.92 18.10
CA ALA A 14 14.83 -9.27 16.80
C ALA A 14 14.22 -10.10 15.65
N ALA A 15 14.02 -11.40 15.84
CA ALA A 15 13.54 -12.32 14.81
C ALA A 15 12.01 -12.29 14.59
N CYS A 16 11.23 -11.63 15.45
CA CYS A 16 9.78 -11.54 15.32
C CYS A 16 9.27 -10.25 14.66
N SER A 17 10.16 -9.41 14.12
CA SER A 17 9.76 -8.23 13.34
C SER A 17 9.57 -8.58 11.86
N SER A 18 8.76 -9.60 11.56
CA SER A 18 8.26 -9.80 10.20
C SER A 18 7.20 -8.73 9.93
N GLY A 19 7.57 -7.66 9.24
CA GLY A 19 6.61 -6.69 8.72
C GLY A 19 5.54 -7.39 7.85
N PRO A 20 4.36 -6.76 7.67
CA PRO A 20 3.31 -7.35 6.86
C PRO A 20 3.84 -7.70 5.46
N GLN A 21 3.61 -8.95 5.05
CA GLN A 21 4.02 -9.43 3.74
C GLN A 21 3.16 -8.75 2.67
N GLY A 22 3.79 -8.31 1.58
CA GLY A 22 3.08 -7.75 0.43
C GLY A 22 2.21 -8.80 -0.23
N VAL A 23 1.06 -8.38 -0.74
CA VAL A 23 0.08 -9.24 -1.40
C VAL A 23 0.01 -8.85 -2.86
N GLU A 24 0.06 -9.83 -3.76
CA GLU A 24 -0.16 -9.60 -5.19
C GLU A 24 -1.64 -9.37 -5.46
N CYS A 25 -1.96 -8.26 -6.13
CA CYS A 25 -3.31 -7.80 -6.36
C CYS A 25 -3.51 -7.43 -7.84
N PRO A 26 -4.57 -7.92 -8.50
CA PRO A 26 -4.96 -7.42 -9.81
C PRO A 26 -5.42 -5.96 -9.70
N GLY A 27 -4.98 -5.14 -10.66
CA GLY A 27 -5.29 -3.73 -10.79
C GLY A 27 -6.05 -3.42 -12.07
N LYS A 28 -7.19 -2.76 -11.96
CA LYS A 28 -7.95 -2.27 -13.11
C LYS A 28 -7.51 -0.86 -13.47
N VAL A 29 -7.12 -0.64 -14.71
CA VAL A 29 -6.79 0.68 -15.27
C VAL A 29 -8.03 1.27 -15.92
N ALA A 30 -8.34 2.51 -15.56
CA ALA A 30 -9.43 3.27 -16.16
C ALA A 30 -9.06 4.74 -16.31
N SER A 31 -9.78 5.46 -17.17
CA SER A 31 -9.73 6.92 -17.13
C SER A 31 -10.28 7.46 -15.81
N ILE A 32 -10.03 8.73 -15.48
CA ILE A 32 -10.58 9.34 -14.24
C ILE A 32 -12.12 9.35 -14.30
N TYR A 33 -12.69 9.33 -15.50
CA TYR A 33 -14.12 9.22 -15.76
C TYR A 33 -14.66 7.77 -15.78
N GLY A 34 -13.81 6.78 -15.56
CA GLY A 34 -14.22 5.38 -15.35
C GLY A 34 -14.22 4.50 -16.61
N GLN A 35 -13.66 4.96 -17.72
CA GLN A 35 -13.58 4.14 -18.92
C GLN A 35 -12.42 3.13 -18.77
N GLU A 36 -12.76 1.85 -18.55
CA GLU A 36 -11.77 0.78 -18.34
C GLU A 36 -10.94 0.55 -19.62
N SER A 37 -9.63 0.33 -19.45
CA SER A 37 -8.70 0.18 -20.57
C SER A 37 -7.80 -1.06 -20.49
N ALA A 38 -7.39 -1.49 -19.29
CA ALA A 38 -6.43 -2.58 -19.13
C ALA A 38 -6.48 -3.18 -17.71
N VAL A 39 -5.82 -4.33 -17.55
CA VAL A 39 -5.55 -4.97 -16.25
C VAL A 39 -4.05 -5.02 -16.03
N THR A 40 -3.62 -4.78 -14.80
CA THR A 40 -2.24 -4.79 -14.32
C THR A 40 -2.13 -5.67 -13.07
N HIS A 41 -0.93 -5.97 -12.63
CA HIS A 41 -0.68 -6.63 -11.34
C HIS A 41 0.31 -5.79 -10.56
N ALA A 42 0.13 -5.74 -9.23
CA ALA A 42 1.08 -5.11 -8.34
C ALA A 42 1.09 -5.81 -7.00
N THR A 43 2.22 -5.73 -6.32
CA THR A 43 2.33 -6.11 -4.90
C THR A 43 1.96 -4.91 -4.04
N VAL A 44 0.93 -5.07 -3.21
CA VAL A 44 0.50 -4.05 -2.25
C VAL A 44 1.01 -4.42 -0.86
N PHE A 45 1.72 -3.49 -0.22
CA PHE A 45 2.08 -3.57 1.19
C PHE A 45 1.25 -2.56 1.96
N ASP A 46 0.39 -3.04 2.86
CA ASP A 46 -0.54 -2.19 3.62
C ASP A 46 -0.09 -2.04 5.08
N LEU A 47 0.01 -0.79 5.55
CA LEU A 47 0.25 -0.42 6.94
C LEU A 47 -0.96 0.34 7.49
N VAL A 48 -1.04 0.50 8.81
CA VAL A 48 -2.19 1.17 9.45
C VAL A 48 -2.44 2.58 8.90
N SER A 49 -1.36 3.33 8.64
CA SER A 49 -1.40 4.75 8.23
C SER A 49 -0.90 5.02 6.81
N SER A 50 -0.41 4.03 6.09
CA SER A 50 0.12 4.19 4.71
C SER A 50 0.06 2.87 3.95
N PHE A 51 0.23 2.91 2.64
CA PHE A 51 0.47 1.71 1.82
C PHE A 51 1.52 2.01 0.76
N SER A 52 2.11 0.95 0.22
CA SER A 52 2.96 1.03 -0.97
C SER A 52 2.46 0.08 -2.04
N VAL A 53 2.62 0.47 -3.29
CA VAL A 53 2.29 -0.35 -4.46
C VAL A 53 3.58 -0.53 -5.26
N ALA A 54 3.94 -1.78 -5.53
CA ALA A 54 5.10 -2.14 -6.32
C ALA A 54 4.68 -2.92 -7.58
N THR A 55 5.08 -2.44 -8.74
CA THR A 55 5.05 -3.16 -10.02
C THR A 55 6.45 -3.68 -10.35
N GLU A 56 6.64 -4.30 -11.52
CA GLU A 56 7.96 -4.69 -12.02
C GLU A 56 8.89 -3.48 -12.19
N ASP A 57 8.34 -2.35 -12.64
CA ASP A 57 9.13 -1.17 -13.03
C ASP A 57 9.26 -0.10 -11.94
N ALA A 58 8.32 -0.08 -10.97
CA ALA A 58 8.22 1.05 -10.05
C ALA A 58 7.64 0.66 -8.69
N LYS A 59 8.01 1.45 -7.67
CA LYS A 59 7.38 1.43 -6.36
C LYS A 59 6.89 2.83 -6.00
N VAL A 60 5.62 2.92 -5.62
CA VAL A 60 4.99 4.17 -5.19
C VAL A 60 4.55 4.05 -3.73
N GLU A 61 4.96 5.02 -2.93
CA GLU A 61 4.57 5.13 -1.52
C GLU A 61 3.41 6.11 -1.40
N SER A 62 2.33 5.73 -0.71
CA SER A 62 1.17 6.63 -0.51
C SER A 62 1.54 7.88 0.27
N GLY A 63 2.54 7.78 1.16
CA GLY A 63 2.73 8.74 2.25
C GLY A 63 1.67 8.56 3.35
N PRO A 64 1.67 9.44 4.38
CA PRO A 64 0.73 9.37 5.50
C PRO A 64 -0.70 9.64 5.01
N LEU A 65 -1.59 8.66 5.15
CA LEU A 65 -2.99 8.82 4.79
C LEU A 65 -3.70 9.69 5.83
N HIS A 66 -4.34 10.75 5.35
CA HIS A 66 -5.11 11.65 6.19
C HIS A 66 -6.61 11.37 6.06
N SER A 67 -7.27 11.10 7.19
CA SER A 67 -8.74 11.14 7.32
C SER A 67 -9.11 11.26 8.79
N ALA A 68 -9.91 12.27 9.14
CA ALA A 68 -10.41 12.48 10.50
C ALA A 68 -11.56 11.53 10.85
N ASP A 69 -12.23 10.95 9.85
CA ASP A 69 -13.32 9.98 10.02
C ASP A 69 -13.40 9.06 8.79
N ARG A 70 -13.01 7.80 8.97
CA ARG A 70 -12.98 6.77 7.91
C ARG A 70 -14.38 6.35 7.43
N THR A 71 -15.44 6.72 8.14
CA THR A 71 -16.83 6.48 7.72
C THR A 71 -17.36 7.58 6.80
N ARG A 72 -16.73 8.76 6.82
CA ARG A 72 -17.15 9.94 6.04
C ARG A 72 -16.17 10.29 4.92
N TYR A 73 -14.90 9.94 5.05
CA TYR A 73 -13.86 10.28 4.08
C TYR A 73 -12.92 9.11 3.81
N ILE A 74 -12.63 8.90 2.52
CA ILE A 74 -11.62 7.96 2.03
C ILE A 74 -10.24 8.44 2.48
N PRO A 75 -9.49 7.67 3.29
CA PRO A 75 -8.11 7.99 3.63
C PRO A 75 -7.26 8.17 2.38
N ALA A 76 -6.63 9.33 2.26
CA ALA A 76 -5.90 9.71 1.06
C ALA A 76 -4.65 10.53 1.37
N ALA A 77 -3.73 10.54 0.41
CA ALA A 77 -2.51 11.33 0.45
C ALA A 77 -2.03 11.63 -0.98
N VAL A 78 -1.27 12.71 -1.13
CA VAL A 78 -0.55 13.00 -2.38
C VAL A 78 0.84 12.38 -2.26
N THR A 79 1.20 11.51 -3.20
CA THR A 79 2.52 10.86 -3.22
C THR A 79 3.61 11.84 -3.60
N LYS A 80 4.88 11.47 -3.38
CA LYS A 80 6.03 12.30 -3.76
C LYS A 80 6.07 12.58 -5.27
N GLU A 81 5.60 11.64 -6.07
CA GLU A 81 5.54 11.69 -7.53
C GLU A 81 4.35 12.52 -8.06
N GLY A 82 3.45 12.95 -7.15
CA GLY A 82 2.28 13.76 -7.45
C GLY A 82 0.99 12.99 -7.73
N TYR A 83 0.94 11.69 -7.44
CA TYR A 83 -0.30 10.90 -7.57
C TYR A 83 -1.22 11.14 -6.37
N LEU A 84 -2.53 11.01 -6.57
CA LEU A 84 -3.47 10.90 -5.45
C LEU A 84 -3.61 9.42 -5.07
N ALA A 85 -3.09 9.06 -3.90
CA ALA A 85 -3.21 7.74 -3.30
C ALA A 85 -4.43 7.67 -2.38
N GLN A 86 -5.21 6.61 -2.50
CA GLN A 86 -6.45 6.42 -1.73
C GLN A 86 -6.59 4.97 -1.26
N ARG A 87 -6.99 4.80 0.00
CA ARG A 87 -7.42 3.51 0.55
C ARG A 87 -8.96 3.47 0.54
N LEU A 88 -9.54 2.83 -0.47
CA LEU A 88 -11.00 2.76 -0.66
C LEU A 88 -11.65 1.81 0.34
N SER A 89 -10.95 0.73 0.69
CA SER A 89 -11.36 -0.23 1.73
C SER A 89 -10.13 -0.93 2.30
N ALA A 90 -10.33 -1.91 3.18
CA ALA A 90 -9.25 -2.77 3.67
C ALA A 90 -8.60 -3.63 2.57
N LYS A 91 -9.26 -3.78 1.41
CA LYS A 91 -8.79 -4.61 0.29
C LYS A 91 -8.62 -3.83 -1.01
N GLN A 92 -8.99 -2.55 -1.06
CA GLN A 92 -8.99 -1.77 -2.29
C GLN A 92 -8.16 -0.50 -2.15
N PHE A 93 -7.21 -0.36 -3.07
CA PHE A 93 -6.22 0.70 -3.09
C PHE A 93 -6.21 1.34 -4.46
N ARG A 94 -6.11 2.66 -4.53
CA ARG A 94 -6.15 3.41 -5.78
C ARG A 94 -5.04 4.43 -5.87
N LEU A 95 -4.41 4.50 -7.03
CA LEU A 95 -3.56 5.61 -7.45
C LEU A 95 -4.23 6.32 -8.62
N ILE A 96 -4.23 7.65 -8.60
CA ILE A 96 -4.75 8.50 -9.66
C ILE A 96 -3.62 9.41 -10.14
N ASP A 97 -3.32 9.36 -11.43
CA ASP A 97 -2.47 10.33 -12.12
C ASP A 97 -3.36 11.33 -12.89
N PRO A 98 -3.61 12.53 -12.33
CA PRO A 98 -4.44 13.53 -13.00
C PRO A 98 -3.81 14.05 -14.30
N ARG A 99 -2.50 13.89 -14.51
CA ARG A 99 -1.82 14.40 -15.71
C ARG A 99 -2.03 13.51 -16.93
N GLN A 100 -2.31 12.22 -16.70
CA GLN A 100 -2.48 11.22 -17.75
C GLN A 100 -3.95 10.78 -17.91
N ASP A 101 -4.88 11.43 -17.20
CA ASP A 101 -6.28 10.99 -17.11
C ASP A 101 -6.38 9.49 -16.77
N GLN A 102 -5.61 9.03 -15.79
CA GLN A 102 -5.52 7.61 -15.47
C GLN A 102 -5.72 7.36 -13.98
N MET A 103 -6.48 6.32 -13.66
CA MET A 103 -6.54 5.73 -12.34
C MET A 103 -6.32 4.23 -12.42
N ILE A 104 -5.69 3.67 -11.39
CA ILE A 104 -5.51 2.24 -11.22
C ILE A 104 -6.06 1.84 -9.86
N THR A 105 -6.97 0.87 -9.84
CA THR A 105 -7.54 0.33 -8.60
C THR A 105 -7.13 -1.12 -8.42
N TRP A 106 -6.31 -1.40 -7.41
CA TRP A 106 -5.92 -2.74 -7.01
C TRP A 106 -6.90 -3.31 -5.99
N THR A 107 -7.33 -4.55 -6.20
CA THR A 107 -8.16 -5.30 -5.25
C THR A 107 -7.41 -6.52 -4.75
N CYS A 108 -7.18 -6.57 -3.45
CA CYS A 108 -6.34 -7.56 -2.78
C CYS A 108 -7.17 -8.60 -2.05
N GLY A 109 -6.87 -9.88 -2.31
CA GLY A 109 -7.59 -11.01 -1.75
C GLY A 109 -8.95 -11.23 -2.43
N ASN A 110 -9.23 -12.49 -2.76
CA ASN A 110 -10.58 -12.90 -3.14
C ASN A 110 -11.55 -12.76 -1.95
#